data_AF-A0A0F9G1X4-F1
#
_entry.id   AF-A0A0F9G1X4-F1
#
_cell.length_a   1.000
_cell.length_b   1.000
_cell.length_c   1.000
_cell.angle_alpha   90.00
_cell.angle_beta   90.00
_cell.angle_gamma   90.00
#
_symmetry.space_group_name_H-M   'P 1'
#
loop_
_entity.id
_entity.type
_entity.pdbx_description
1 polymer ?
#
loop_
_entity_poly.entity_id
_entity_poly.type
_entity_poly.pdbx_seq_one_letter_code
_entity_poly.pdbx_strand_id
1 'polypeptide(L)'
;MIFLQGGLQTDKYPIRVRNFFMDDFYKTSDIILAACLRLNDYDLVMIEKDGNKGTFVFANVDPGFVTEYDLGKVLVEPVSFNNTIKRLTTSVRRMS
;
A
#
# COMPACT_ATOMS: atom_id res chain seq x y z
N MET A 1 0.75 -41.24 45.98
CA MET A 1 -0.58 -41.85 46.22
C MET A 1 -1.61 -40.74 46.05
N ILE A 2 -2.50 -40.89 45.04
CA ILE A 2 -3.74 -40.11 44.74
C ILE A 2 -3.60 -38.63 44.30
N PHE A 3 -4.43 -38.28 43.30
CA PHE A 3 -4.68 -36.94 42.71
C PHE A 3 -5.69 -36.14 43.58
N LEU A 4 -5.93 -34.83 43.40
CA LEU A 4 -6.90 -34.16 42.50
C LEU A 4 -6.96 -32.66 42.98
N GLN A 5 -7.41 -31.61 42.27
CA GLN A 5 -7.71 -31.30 40.85
C GLN A 5 -7.82 -29.76 40.69
N GLY A 6 -7.78 -29.25 39.44
CA GLY A 6 -8.26 -27.90 39.08
C GLY A 6 -7.20 -26.78 39.09
N GLY A 7 -6.99 -26.00 38.02
CA GLY A 7 -7.58 -26.06 36.68
C GLY A 7 -7.82 -24.66 36.10
N LEU A 8 -6.92 -24.20 35.21
CA LEU A 8 -7.20 -23.12 34.28
C LEU A 8 -6.24 -23.23 33.08
N GLN A 9 -6.69 -23.96 32.06
CA GLN A 9 -6.00 -24.10 30.79
C GLN A 9 -6.35 -22.92 29.89
N THR A 10 -5.34 -22.16 29.46
CA THR A 10 -5.36 -21.55 28.11
C THR A 10 -3.95 -21.59 27.53
N ASP A 11 -3.77 -22.38 26.47
CA ASP A 11 -2.58 -22.40 25.64
C ASP A 11 -2.37 -21.04 24.95
N LYS A 12 -1.24 -20.37 25.20
CA LYS A 12 -0.70 -19.33 24.28
C LYS A 12 0.81 -19.46 24.15
N TYR A 13 1.20 -20.20 23.11
CA TYR A 13 2.55 -20.32 22.56
C TYR A 13 3.19 -18.94 22.28
N PRO A 14 4.54 -18.86 22.22
CA PRO A 14 5.29 -17.74 22.77
C PRO A 14 5.22 -16.45 21.94
N ILE A 15 5.63 -15.36 22.58
CA ILE A 15 5.80 -14.02 22.01
C ILE A 15 6.68 -14.12 20.75
N ARG A 16 6.04 -14.16 19.58
CA ARG A 16 6.75 -14.05 18.31
C ARG A 16 7.34 -12.66 18.21
N VAL A 17 8.66 -12.57 18.23
CA VAL A 17 9.41 -11.38 17.83
C VAL A 17 9.13 -11.14 16.33
N ARG A 18 8.06 -10.40 16.06
CA ARG A 18 7.68 -9.86 14.75
C ARG A 18 7.58 -8.34 14.81
N ASN A 19 8.56 -7.71 15.47
CA ASN A 19 8.87 -6.29 15.25
C ASN A 19 9.75 -6.18 14.00
N PHE A 20 9.17 -6.54 12.86
CA PHE A 20 9.73 -6.37 11.53
C PHE A 20 8.54 -6.11 10.60
N PHE A 21 8.56 -4.97 9.90
CA PHE A 21 7.56 -4.52 8.94
C PHE A 21 6.18 -4.15 9.52
N MET A 22 6.09 -2.99 10.19
CA MET A 22 4.97 -2.08 9.98
C MET A 22 5.39 -1.16 8.82
N ASP A 23 5.35 -1.71 7.60
CA ASP A 23 5.54 -0.90 6.40
C ASP A 23 4.24 -0.11 6.19
N ASP A 24 4.30 1.21 6.39
CA ASP A 24 3.15 2.09 6.22
C ASP A 24 2.80 2.21 4.73
N PHE A 25 2.00 1.25 4.25
CA PHE A 25 1.54 1.22 2.87
C PHE A 25 0.43 2.25 2.63
N TYR A 26 0.70 3.21 1.76
CA TYR A 26 -0.30 4.16 1.28
C TYR A 26 -1.10 3.53 0.13
N LYS A 27 -2.43 3.55 0.24
CA LYS A 27 -3.34 2.99 -0.78
C LYS A 27 -4.17 4.09 -1.42
N THR A 28 -4.22 4.10 -2.75
CA THR A 28 -5.12 5.00 -3.50
C THR A 28 -5.71 4.31 -4.73
N SER A 29 -6.97 4.65 -5.05
CA SER A 29 -7.57 4.31 -6.35
C SER A 29 -7.64 5.51 -7.32
N ASP A 30 -7.11 6.66 -6.92
CA ASP A 30 -6.93 7.80 -7.83
C ASP A 30 -5.70 7.56 -8.72
N ILE A 31 -5.96 7.48 -10.03
CA ILE A 31 -4.94 7.28 -11.06
C ILE A 31 -4.01 8.49 -11.23
N ILE A 32 -4.48 9.70 -10.89
CA ILE A 32 -3.71 10.94 -10.95
C ILE A 32 -2.70 10.95 -9.80
N LEU A 33 -3.16 10.77 -8.55
CA LEU A 33 -2.27 10.62 -7.39
C LEU A 33 -1.30 9.45 -7.55
N ALA A 34 -1.75 8.28 -8.02
CA ALA A 34 -0.86 7.14 -8.26
C ALA A 34 0.21 7.45 -9.33
N ALA A 35 -0.12 8.23 -10.36
CA ALA A 35 0.85 8.67 -11.35
C ALA A 35 1.84 9.72 -10.81
N CYS A 36 1.37 10.64 -9.96
CA CYS A 36 2.24 11.59 -9.23
C CYS A 36 3.21 10.86 -8.31
N LEU A 37 2.72 9.94 -7.47
CA LEU A 37 3.55 9.12 -6.58
C LEU A 37 4.61 8.35 -7.37
N ARG A 38 4.21 7.70 -8.47
CA ARG A 38 5.14 6.91 -9.29
C ARG A 38 6.17 7.73 -10.09
N LEU A 39 5.98 9.04 -10.22
CA LEU A 39 6.97 9.95 -10.83
C LEU A 39 7.89 10.61 -9.81
N ASN A 40 7.54 10.59 -8.53
CA ASN A 40 8.36 11.10 -7.43
C ASN A 40 9.03 9.93 -6.69
N ASP A 41 9.43 8.90 -7.45
CA ASP A 41 10.17 7.72 -7.02
C ASP A 41 9.58 6.91 -5.83
N TYR A 42 8.30 7.08 -5.51
CA TYR A 42 7.62 6.21 -4.54
C TYR A 42 7.43 4.79 -5.11
N ASP A 43 7.70 3.80 -4.26
CA ASP A 43 7.69 2.39 -4.61
C ASP A 43 6.27 1.85 -4.75
N LEU A 44 5.84 1.55 -5.98
CA LEU A 44 4.60 0.82 -6.23
C LEU A 44 4.83 -0.66 -5.90
N VAL A 45 4.36 -1.09 -4.73
CA VAL A 45 4.54 -2.43 -4.17
C VAL A 45 3.63 -3.43 -4.87
N MET A 46 2.35 -3.09 -5.00
CA MET A 46 1.35 -3.93 -5.63
C MET A 46 0.17 -3.13 -6.17
N ILE A 47 -0.63 -3.80 -6.99
CA ILE A 47 -1.94 -3.32 -7.44
C ILE A 47 -2.97 -4.33 -6.96
N GLU A 48 -3.90 -3.90 -6.13
CA GLU A 48 -5.10 -4.66 -5.81
C GLU A 48 -6.15 -4.38 -6.89
N LYS A 49 -6.91 -5.39 -7.31
CA LYS A 49 -7.92 -5.25 -8.36
C LYS A 49 -9.26 -5.80 -7.90
N ASP A 50 -10.29 -4.99 -8.03
CA ASP A 50 -11.69 -5.37 -7.81
C ASP A 50 -12.50 -5.03 -9.07
N GLY A 51 -12.87 -6.06 -9.83
CA GLY A 51 -13.49 -5.93 -11.15
C GLY A 51 -12.65 -5.08 -12.10
N ASN A 52 -13.17 -3.90 -12.48
CA ASN A 52 -12.47 -2.93 -13.33
C ASN A 52 -11.69 -1.86 -12.56
N LYS A 53 -11.77 -1.83 -11.22
CA LYS A 53 -11.11 -0.84 -10.37
C LYS A 53 -9.75 -1.37 -9.90
N GLY A 54 -8.71 -0.57 -10.08
CA GLY A 54 -7.40 -0.80 -9.48
C GLY A 54 -7.20 0.08 -8.25
N THR A 55 -6.61 -0.48 -7.20
CA THR A 55 -6.09 0.23 -6.03
C THR A 55 -4.58 0.04 -6.01
N PHE A 56 -3.85 1.13 -6.12
CA PHE A 56 -2.39 1.17 -6.13
C PHE A 56 -1.88 1.24 -4.69
N VAL A 57 -0.93 0.37 -4.35
CA VAL A 57 -0.34 0.27 -3.01
C VAL A 57 1.12 0.68 -3.09
N PHE A 58 1.48 1.75 -2.39
CA PHE A 58 2.83 2.31 -2.37
C PHE A 58 3.48 2.17 -0.99
N ALA A 59 4.79 1.96 -0.95
CA ALA A 59 5.59 2.01 0.29
C ALA A 59 6.27 3.38 0.44
N ASN A 60 6.65 3.72 1.68
CA ASN A 60 7.48 4.87 2.03
C ASN A 60 6.91 6.23 1.54
N VAL A 61 5.60 6.36 1.42
CA VAL A 61 4.96 7.61 0.98
C VAL A 61 5.00 8.63 2.11
N ASP A 62 5.56 9.80 1.82
CA ASP A 62 5.56 10.93 2.75
C ASP A 62 4.15 11.53 2.86
N PRO A 63 3.55 11.62 4.07
CA PRO A 63 2.30 12.35 4.28
C PRO A 63 2.37 13.82 3.84
N GLY A 64 3.57 14.43 3.87
CA GLY A 64 3.82 15.77 3.32
C GLY A 64 3.51 15.86 1.83
N PHE A 65 3.96 14.89 1.03
CA PHE A 65 3.69 14.84 -0.41
C PHE A 65 2.19 14.73 -0.74
N VAL A 66 1.45 13.91 0.01
CA VAL A 66 -0.01 13.81 -0.14
C VAL A 66 -0.68 15.15 0.18
N THR A 67 -0.23 15.83 1.24
CA THR A 67 -0.72 17.16 1.61
C THR A 67 -0.41 18.20 0.52
N GLU A 68 0.77 18.15 -0.11
CA GLU A 68 1.12 19.03 -1.22
C GLU A 68 0.30 18.75 -2.49
N TYR A 69 -0.03 17.49 -2.75
CA TYR A 69 -0.94 17.09 -3.84
C TYR A 69 -2.34 17.66 -3.64
N ASP A 70 -2.93 17.49 -2.45
CA ASP A 70 -4.26 18.01 -2.11
C ASP A 70 -4.32 19.54 -2.16
N LEU A 71 -3.21 20.22 -1.88
CA LEU A 71 -3.05 21.67 -2.03
C LEU A 71 -2.75 22.13 -3.47
N GLY A 72 -2.68 21.22 -4.44
CA GLY A 72 -2.40 21.52 -5.84
C GLY A 72 -0.98 22.01 -6.13
N LYS A 73 -0.01 21.69 -5.25
CA LYS A 73 1.39 22.15 -5.33
C LYS A 73 2.32 21.20 -6.09
N VAL A 74 1.93 19.94 -6.28
CA VAL A 74 2.74 18.95 -6.99
C VAL A 74 2.84 19.30 -8.47
N LEU A 75 4.08 19.40 -8.96
CA LEU A 75 4.40 19.62 -10.37
C LEU A 75 4.80 18.30 -11.04
N VAL A 76 4.43 18.13 -12.32
CA VAL A 76 4.78 16.94 -13.11
C VAL A 76 5.18 17.33 -14.53
N GLU A 77 6.08 16.56 -15.14
CA GLU A 77 6.39 16.69 -16.56
C GLU A 77 5.24 16.04 -17.38
N PRO A 78 4.52 16.77 -18.24
CA PRO A 78 3.28 16.30 -18.85
C PRO A 78 3.37 15.00 -19.67
N VAL A 79 4.47 14.79 -20.40
CA VAL A 79 4.66 13.60 -21.25
C VAL A 79 4.89 12.37 -20.38
N SER A 80 5.78 12.47 -19.40
CA SER A 80 6.07 11.44 -18.40
C SER A 80 4.84 11.10 -17.58
N PHE A 81 4.05 12.10 -17.19
CA PHE A 81 2.79 11.92 -16.47
C PHE A 81 1.75 11.13 -17.27
N ASN A 82 1.48 11.56 -18.51
CA ASN A 82 0.60 10.85 -19.44
C ASN A 82 1.07 9.40 -19.70
N ASN A 83 2.38 9.19 -19.86
CA ASN A 83 2.97 7.86 -20.03
C ASN A 83 2.85 7.00 -18.77
N THR A 84 2.97 7.57 -17.57
CA THR A 84 2.73 6.86 -16.31
C THR A 84 1.27 6.42 -16.17
N ILE A 85 0.30 7.30 -16.46
CA ILE A 85 -1.13 6.93 -16.47
C ILE A 85 -1.40 5.77 -17.43
N LYS A 86 -0.88 5.83 -18.66
CA LYS A 86 -1.01 4.76 -19.65
C LYS A 86 -0.40 3.43 -19.17
N ARG A 87 0.76 3.47 -18.50
CA ARG A 87 1.39 2.28 -17.90
C ARG A 87 0.51 1.70 -16.79
N LEU A 88 0.13 2.50 -15.80
CA LEU A 88 -0.68 2.07 -14.65
C LEU A 88 -2.04 1.47 -15.09
N THR A 89 -2.76 2.14 -16.00
CA THR A 89 -4.03 1.64 -16.53
C THR A 89 -3.87 0.36 -17.36
N THR A 90 -2.77 0.22 -18.10
CA THR A 90 -2.43 -1.03 -18.82
C THR A 90 -2.14 -2.18 -17.85
N SER A 91 -1.42 -1.93 -16.75
CA SER A 91 -1.17 -2.93 -15.71
C SER A 91 -2.47 -3.47 -15.12
N VAL A 92 -3.36 -2.60 -14.62
CA VAL A 92 -4.68 -3.00 -14.05
C VAL A 92 -5.49 -3.85 -15.05
N ARG A 93 -5.48 -3.49 -16.33
CA ARG A 93 -6.19 -4.24 -17.38
C ARG A 93 -5.61 -5.63 -17.62
N ARG A 94 -4.28 -5.78 -17.56
CA ARG A 94 -3.57 -7.06 -17.80
C ARG A 94 -3.57 -8.02 -16.60
N MET A 95 -3.99 -7.57 -15.43
CA MET A 95 -4.20 -8.42 -14.26
C MET A 95 -5.54 -9.16 -14.40
N SER A 96 -5.58 -10.15 -15.30
CA SER A 96 -6.72 -11.04 -15.55
C SER A 96 -6.57 -12.35 -14.78
#